data_AF-A0A7C2IFU5-F1
#
_entry.id   AF-A0A7C2IFU5-F1
#
_cell.length_a   1.000
_cell.length_b   1.000
_cell.length_c   1.000
_cell.angle_alpha   90.00
_cell.angle_beta   90.00
_cell.angle_gamma   90.00
#
_symmetry.space_group_name_H-M   'P 1'
#
loop_
_entity.id
_entity.type
_entity.pdbx_description
1 polymer ?
#
loop_
_entity_poly.entity_id
_entity_poly.type
_entity_poly.pdbx_seq_one_letter_code
_entity_poly.pdbx_strand_id
1 'polypeptide(L)' 'RQVPVEIDYLGFSIPDEFVVGYGLDYAGHYRNLPDICVLRREVYESRK' A
#
# COMPACT_ATOMS: atom_id res chain seq x y z
N ARG A 1 -16.72 -5.42 -2.71
CA ARG A 1 -17.76 -4.88 -1.80
C ARG A 1 -17.08 -3.95 -0.82
N GLN A 2 -17.53 -2.71 -0.68
CA GLN A 2 -17.09 -1.84 0.41
C GLN A 2 -18.05 -2.05 1.59
N VAL A 3 -17.50 -2.15 2.80
CA VAL A 3 -18.29 -2.30 4.03
C VAL A 3 -17.94 -1.11 4.91
N PRO A 4 -18.92 -0.34 5.40
CA PRO A 4 -18.65 0.71 6.38
C PRO A 4 -18.17 0.05 7.67
N VAL A 5 -16.99 0.46 8.12
CA VAL A 5 -16.40 0.03 9.39
C VAL A 5 -16.10 1.28 10.19
N GLU A 6 -16.50 1.30 11.45
CA GLU A 6 -16.14 2.37 12.38
C GLU A 6 -14.67 2.19 12.80
N ILE A 7 -13.88 3.25 12.68
CA ILE A 7 -12.45 3.24 12.98
C ILE A 7 -12.22 4.13 14.19
N ASP A 8 -11.86 3.53 15.33
CA ASP A 8 -11.58 4.27 16.56
C ASP A 8 -10.31 5.14 16.44
N TYR A 9 -9.30 4.65 15.70
CA TYR A 9 -8.00 5.32 15.54
C TYR A 9 -7.54 5.30 14.08
N LEU A 10 -7.62 6.46 13.43
CA LEU A 10 -7.17 6.66 12.06
C LEU A 10 -5.85 7.44 12.04
N GLY A 11 -4.79 6.84 11.50
CA GLY A 11 -3.52 7.55 11.30
C GLY A 11 -3.64 8.64 10.24
N PHE A 12 -3.99 8.24 9.01
CA PHE A 12 -4.25 9.14 7.88
C PHE A 12 -4.99 8.37 6.78
N SER A 13 -5.66 9.10 5.89
CA SER A 13 -6.28 8.54 4.69
C SER A 13 -5.37 8.76 3.48
N ILE A 14 -5.34 7.78 2.57
CA ILE A 14 -4.58 7.83 1.32
C ILE A 14 -5.51 7.62 0.13
N PRO A 15 -5.14 8.07 -1.08
CA PRO A 15 -5.87 7.73 -2.30
C PRO A 15 -5.79 6.22 -2.61
N ASP A 16 -6.60 5.76 -3.56
CA ASP A 16 -6.61 4.38 -4.06
C ASP A 16 -5.38 4.12 -4.96
N GLU A 17 -4.22 3.99 -4.32
CA GLU A 17 -2.92 3.75 -4.96
C GLU A 17 -2.25 2.53 -4.34
N PHE A 18 -1.45 1.81 -5.13
CA PHE A 18 -0.72 0.65 -4.62
C PHE A 18 0.49 1.12 -3.81
N VAL A 19 0.44 0.98 -2.48
CA VAL A 19 1.52 1.43 -1.57
C VAL A 19 2.40 0.29 -1.04
N VAL A 20 3.68 0.58 -0.83
CA VAL A 20 4.70 -0.31 -0.25
C VAL A 20 5.55 0.45 0.78
N GLY A 21 6.31 -0.28 1.60
CA GLY A 21 7.14 0.32 2.64
C GLY A 21 6.46 0.35 4.00
N TYR A 22 7.23 0.66 5.05
CA TYR A 22 6.77 0.61 6.44
C TYR A 22 6.06 -0.72 6.80
N GLY A 23 6.63 -1.85 6.36
CA GLY A 23 6.06 -3.19 6.54
C GLY A 23 5.09 -3.64 5.43
N LEU A 24 4.58 -2.73 4.59
CA LEU A 24 3.79 -3.08 3.41
C LEU A 24 4.70 -3.61 2.29
N ASP A 25 4.24 -4.62 1.55
CA ASP A 25 5.07 -5.35 0.59
C ASP A 25 4.42 -5.56 -0.77
N TYR A 26 5.29 -5.78 -1.76
CA TYR A 26 4.92 -6.36 -3.04
C TYR A 26 5.86 -7.52 -3.35
N ALA A 27 5.31 -8.72 -3.50
CA ALA A 27 6.05 -9.96 -3.77
C ALA A 27 7.21 -10.22 -2.79
N GLY A 28 7.05 -9.87 -1.51
CA GLY A 28 8.07 -10.03 -0.47
C GLY A 28 9.13 -8.93 -0.42
N HIS A 29 9.05 -7.92 -1.30
CA HIS A 29 9.99 -6.80 -1.34
C HIS A 29 9.43 -5.54 -0.64
N TYR A 30 10.31 -4.56 -0.37
CA TYR A 30 10.01 -3.19 0.09
C TYR A 30 9.57 -3.00 1.55
N ARG A 31 9.35 -4.06 2.34
CA ARG A 31 8.93 -3.96 3.76
C ARG A 31 9.83 -3.09 4.64
N ASN A 32 11.12 -3.07 4.32
CA ASN A 32 12.16 -2.41 5.12
C ASN A 32 12.34 -0.92 4.81
N LEU A 33 11.57 -0.35 3.87
CA LEU A 33 11.60 1.09 3.63
C LEU A 33 11.02 1.82 4.85
N PRO A 34 11.67 2.90 5.34
CA PRO A 34 11.16 3.68 6.47
C PRO A 34 9.93 4.51 6.09
N ASP A 35 9.71 4.73 4.80
CA ASP A 35 8.62 5.54 4.25
C ASP A 35 7.53 4.67 3.61
N ILE A 36 6.34 5.26 3.45
CA ILE A 36 5.25 4.70 2.64
C ILE A 36 5.32 5.32 1.24
N CYS A 37 5.48 4.47 0.23
CA CYS A 37 5.72 4.88 -1.15
C CYS A 37 4.66 4.29 -2.09
N VAL A 38 4.31 5.02 -3.16
CA VAL A 38 3.49 4.49 -4.25
C VAL A 38 4.34 3.64 -5.18
N LEU A 39 3.93 2.39 -5.41
CA LEU A 39 4.59 1.48 -6.33
C LEU A 39 4.20 1.84 -7.77
N ARG A 40 5.21 2.07 -8.60
CA ARG A 40 5.03 2.36 -10.02
C ARG A 40 4.30 1.23 -10.74
N ARG A 41 3.31 1.57 -11.58
CA ARG A 41 2.38 0.63 -12.22
C ARG A 41 3.09 -0.43 -13.06
N GLU A 42 4.15 -0.04 -13.74
CA GLU A 42 4.91 -0.92 -14.63
C GLU A 42 5.52 -2.12 -13.89
N VAL A 43 5.77 -1.98 -12.58
CA VAL A 43 6.37 -3.04 -11.76
C VAL A 43 5.43 -4.22 -11.56
N TYR A 44 4.13 -3.98 -11.44
CA TYR A 44 3.15 -5.05 -11.21
C TYR A 44 2.27 -5.37 -12.41
N GLU A 45 2.19 -4.47 -13.40
CA GLU A 45 1.57 -4.77 -14.69
C GLU A 45 2.50 -5.61 -15.58
N SER A 46 3.83 -5.50 -15.46
CA SER A 46 4.79 -6.36 -16.18
C SER A 46 4.77 -7.83 -15.76
N ARG A 47 4.12 -8.16 -14.64
CA ARG A 47 3.97 -9.53 -14.13
C ARG A 47 2.58 -10.13 -14.39
N LYS A 48 1.70 -9.44 -15.13
CA LYS A 48 0.52 -10.07 -15.74
C LYS A 48 0.94 -10.91 -16.94
#